data_AF-A0A533HWB6-F1
#
_entry.id   AF-A0A533HWB6-F1
#
_cell.length_a   1.000
_cell.length_b   1.000
_cell.length_c   1.000
_cell.angle_alpha   90.00
_cell.angle_beta   90.00
_cell.angle_gamma   90.00
#
_symmetry.space_group_name_H-M   'P 1'
#
loop_
_entity.id
_entity.type
_entity.pdbx_description
1 polymer ?
#
loop_
_entity_poly.entity_id
_entity_poly.type
_entity_poly.pdbx_seq_one_letter_code
_entity_poly.pdbx_strand_id
1 'polypeptide(L)'
;MTESYDACVRAFEANLTFQAPYAEEIRRFLHDVILRIGSGKTLLPAQSDLLLIDDPATIATVVGEWADTVEASAARLRQVLASADVFTAVRYALAWPDGQARLYETVLDIYRFEGNPLLRNPYEASERPRAILKAAFPVNVNAEDPLGGRADEFADQLARLGNPWR
;
A
#
# COMPACT_ATOMS: atom_id res chain seq x y z
N MET A 1 6.74 11.30 -25.95
CA MET A 1 5.47 10.69 -26.40
C MET A 1 4.54 10.70 -25.20
N THR A 2 3.31 11.19 -25.38
CA THR A 2 2.26 11.20 -24.35
C THR A 2 1.67 9.79 -24.28
N GLU A 3 1.72 9.13 -23.11
CA GLU A 3 1.03 7.86 -22.89
C GLU A 3 -0.48 8.04 -23.06
N SER A 4 -1.17 7.02 -23.59
CA SER A 4 -2.62 7.12 -23.85
C SER A 4 -3.42 7.12 -22.55
N TYR A 5 -4.62 7.73 -22.57
CA TYR A 5 -5.58 7.67 -21.46
C TYR A 5 -5.78 6.23 -20.96
N ASP A 6 -5.94 5.27 -21.87
CA ASP A 6 -6.09 3.85 -21.51
C ASP A 6 -4.85 3.28 -20.80
N ALA A 7 -3.64 3.72 -21.17
CA ALA A 7 -2.41 3.28 -20.50
C ALA A 7 -2.34 3.81 -19.06
N CYS A 8 -2.71 5.07 -18.86
CA CYS A 8 -2.82 5.70 -17.55
C CYS A 8 -3.88 5.03 -16.67
N VAL A 9 -5.06 4.69 -17.25
CA VAL A 9 -6.12 3.97 -16.53
C VAL A 9 -5.63 2.58 -16.11
N ARG A 10 -5.05 1.80 -17.03
CA ARG A 10 -4.47 0.48 -16.72
C ARG A 10 -3.41 0.53 -15.62
N ALA A 11 -2.62 1.61 -15.57
CA ALA A 11 -1.60 1.77 -14.54
C ALA A 11 -2.18 1.97 -13.14
N PHE A 12 -3.23 2.78 -13.00
CA PHE A 12 -3.95 2.92 -11.74
C PHE A 12 -4.75 1.66 -11.39
N GLU A 13 -5.35 0.97 -12.35
CA GLU A 13 -6.02 -0.31 -12.12
C GLU A 13 -5.05 -1.38 -11.63
N ALA A 14 -3.84 -1.46 -12.20
CA ALA A 14 -2.79 -2.34 -11.71
C ALA A 14 -2.47 -2.04 -10.24
N ASN A 15 -2.44 -0.75 -9.86
CA ASN A 15 -2.22 -0.32 -8.48
C ASN A 15 -3.38 -0.71 -7.55
N LEU A 16 -4.63 -0.41 -7.93
CA LEU A 16 -5.81 -0.73 -7.14
C LEU A 16 -6.00 -2.24 -6.95
N THR A 17 -5.70 -3.03 -7.99
CA THR A 17 -5.89 -4.48 -8.00
C THR A 17 -4.93 -5.19 -7.05
N PHE A 18 -3.71 -4.65 -6.82
CA PHE A 18 -2.77 -5.29 -5.90
C PHE A 18 -2.98 -4.84 -4.44
N GLN A 19 -3.39 -3.58 -4.21
CA GLN A 19 -3.52 -3.01 -2.86
C GLN A 19 -4.55 -3.76 -1.99
N ALA A 20 -5.73 -4.05 -2.52
CA ALA A 20 -6.81 -4.67 -1.74
C ALA A 20 -6.53 -6.14 -1.33
N PRO A 21 -6.06 -7.03 -2.22
CA PRO A 21 -5.68 -8.39 -1.83
C PRO A 21 -4.49 -8.44 -0.86
N TYR A 22 -3.53 -7.52 -1.00
CA TYR A 22 -2.39 -7.43 -0.10
C TYR A 22 -2.82 -6.98 1.31
N ALA A 23 -3.75 -6.03 1.41
CA ALA A 23 -4.38 -5.64 2.68
C ALA A 23 -5.09 -6.82 3.38
N GLU A 24 -5.77 -7.67 2.60
CA GLU A 24 -6.44 -8.88 3.13
C GLU A 24 -5.44 -9.92 3.65
N GLU A 25 -4.35 -10.19 2.92
CA GLU A 25 -3.27 -11.10 3.33
C GLU A 25 -2.68 -10.67 4.69
N ILE A 26 -2.46 -9.37 4.81
CA ILE A 26 -1.99 -8.68 6.01
C ILE A 26 -2.96 -8.85 7.19
N ARG A 27 -4.24 -8.52 7.03
CA ARG A 27 -5.22 -8.65 8.12
C ARG A 27 -5.33 -10.09 8.60
N ARG A 28 -5.32 -11.06 7.68
CA ARG A 28 -5.40 -12.48 8.05
C ARG A 28 -4.23 -12.90 8.92
N PHE A 29 -3.01 -12.50 8.55
CA PHE A 29 -1.82 -12.76 9.35
C PHE A 29 -1.97 -12.22 10.77
N LEU A 30 -2.39 -10.95 10.90
CA LEU A 30 -2.55 -10.28 12.20
C LEU A 30 -3.62 -10.94 13.08
N HIS A 31 -4.77 -11.24 12.49
CA HIS A 31 -5.86 -11.89 13.18
C HIS A 31 -5.41 -13.24 13.75
N ASP A 32 -4.64 -14.02 12.97
CA ASP A 32 -4.09 -15.31 13.40
C ASP A 32 -3.08 -15.17 14.55
N VAL A 33 -2.21 -14.14 14.50
CA VAL A 33 -1.25 -13.82 15.57
C VAL A 33 -1.99 -13.42 16.86
N ILE A 34 -2.93 -12.48 16.78
CA ILE A 34 -3.71 -12.01 17.93
C ILE A 34 -4.56 -13.14 18.54
N LEU A 35 -5.22 -13.95 17.70
CA LEU A 35 -6.03 -15.08 18.19
C LEU A 35 -5.19 -16.09 18.96
N ARG A 36 -3.99 -16.42 18.48
CA ARG A 36 -3.10 -17.36 19.17
C ARG A 36 -2.70 -16.83 20.54
N ILE A 37 -2.31 -15.55 20.61
CA ILE A 37 -1.98 -14.86 21.87
C ILE A 37 -3.17 -14.87 22.83
N GLY A 38 -4.34 -14.39 22.39
CA GLY A 38 -5.53 -14.24 23.23
C GLY A 38 -6.17 -15.57 23.67
N SER A 39 -5.96 -16.65 22.93
CA SER A 39 -6.49 -17.99 23.27
C SER A 39 -5.52 -18.85 24.09
N GLY A 40 -4.36 -18.31 24.49
CA GLY A 40 -3.32 -19.08 25.19
C GLY A 40 -2.74 -20.22 24.35
N LYS A 41 -2.98 -20.22 23.04
CA LYS A 41 -2.39 -21.18 22.11
C LYS A 41 -0.93 -20.82 21.90
N THR A 42 -0.08 -21.83 21.87
CA THR A 42 1.33 -21.64 21.60
C THR A 42 1.49 -20.98 20.23
N LEU A 43 2.24 -19.90 20.21
CA LEU A 43 2.77 -19.34 18.99
C LEU A 43 3.65 -20.38 18.30
N LEU A 44 3.75 -20.32 16.97
CA LEU A 44 4.70 -21.16 16.25
C LEU A 44 6.11 -20.87 16.80
N PRO A 45 7.07 -21.82 16.73
CA PRO A 45 8.42 -21.60 17.26
C PRO A 45 9.07 -20.30 16.76
N ALA A 46 8.96 -20.01 15.46
CA ALA A 46 9.42 -18.76 14.84
C ALA A 46 8.71 -17.49 15.33
N GLN A 47 7.57 -17.60 16.00
CA GLN A 47 6.78 -16.51 16.56
C GLN A 47 7.01 -16.35 18.09
N SER A 48 7.44 -17.43 18.76
CA SER A 48 7.68 -17.49 20.20
C SER A 48 9.04 -16.92 20.61
N ASP A 49 10.08 -17.11 19.79
CA ASP A 49 11.46 -16.68 20.10
C ASP A 49 11.66 -15.16 19.97
N LEU A 50 10.67 -14.45 19.39
CA LEU A 50 10.81 -13.08 18.90
C LEU A 50 9.91 -12.07 19.63
N LEU A 51 8.96 -12.53 20.45
CA LEU A 51 8.17 -11.71 21.38
C LEU A 51 8.95 -11.38 22.65
N LEU A 52 9.97 -10.56 22.50
CA LEU A 52 10.64 -9.92 23.62
C LEU A 52 10.46 -8.42 23.44
N ILE A 53 9.50 -7.82 24.17
CA ILE A 53 9.64 -6.59 24.99
C ILE A 53 8.39 -5.67 25.10
N ASP A 54 7.32 -5.82 24.30
CA ASP A 54 6.18 -4.85 24.37
C ASP A 54 4.85 -5.39 24.93
N ASP A 55 4.04 -4.47 25.47
CA ASP A 55 2.73 -4.76 26.07
C ASP A 55 1.68 -5.16 25.00
N PRO A 56 0.81 -6.16 25.26
CA PRO A 56 -0.21 -6.62 24.32
C PRO A 56 -1.17 -5.54 23.77
N ALA A 57 -1.43 -4.48 24.51
CA ALA A 57 -2.30 -3.37 24.08
C ALA A 57 -1.60 -2.45 23.06
N THR A 58 -0.32 -2.15 23.27
CA THR A 58 0.51 -1.42 22.28
C THR A 58 0.58 -2.20 20.97
N ILE A 59 0.80 -3.51 21.07
CA ILE A 59 0.76 -4.44 19.95
C ILE A 59 -0.57 -4.34 19.18
N ALA A 60 -1.71 -4.47 19.87
CA ALA A 60 -3.03 -4.42 19.23
C ALA A 60 -3.31 -3.07 18.55
N THR A 61 -2.79 -1.97 19.11
CA THR A 61 -2.95 -0.61 18.57
C THR A 61 -2.20 -0.44 17.26
N VAL A 62 -0.90 -0.77 17.22
CA VAL A 62 -0.08 -0.65 16.00
C VAL A 62 -0.61 -1.57 14.88
N VAL A 63 -1.09 -2.76 15.26
CA VAL A 63 -1.72 -3.71 14.34
C VAL A 63 -3.03 -3.17 13.76
N GLY A 64 -3.87 -2.54 14.59
CA GLY A 64 -5.09 -1.88 14.13
C GLY A 64 -4.81 -0.72 13.18
N GLU A 65 -3.89 0.18 13.56
CA GLU A 65 -3.47 1.32 12.73
C GLU A 65 -2.91 0.88 11.38
N TRP A 66 -2.14 -0.22 11.37
CA TRP A 66 -1.61 -0.79 10.15
C TRP A 66 -2.73 -1.37 9.28
N ALA A 67 -3.60 -2.21 9.82
CA ALA A 67 -4.74 -2.78 9.09
C ALA A 67 -5.62 -1.68 8.47
N ASP A 68 -5.99 -0.65 9.24
CA ASP A 68 -6.80 0.47 8.75
C ASP A 68 -6.08 1.24 7.63
N THR A 69 -4.77 1.45 7.77
CA THR A 69 -3.97 2.15 6.75
C THR A 69 -3.86 1.35 5.45
N VAL A 70 -3.70 0.02 5.53
CA VAL A 70 -3.60 -0.84 4.34
C VAL A 70 -4.98 -1.02 3.69
N GLU A 71 -6.02 -1.28 4.47
CA GLU A 71 -7.37 -1.53 3.97
C GLU A 71 -8.00 -0.29 3.36
N ALA A 72 -7.76 0.89 3.95
CA ALA A 72 -8.24 2.15 3.38
C ALA A 72 -7.49 2.56 2.11
N SER A 73 -6.35 1.93 1.78
CA SER A 73 -5.46 2.44 0.73
C SER A 73 -6.08 2.44 -0.67
N ALA A 74 -6.70 1.33 -1.07
CA ALA A 74 -7.36 1.21 -2.37
C ALA A 74 -8.59 2.12 -2.47
N ALA A 75 -9.40 2.20 -1.41
CA ALA A 75 -10.58 3.06 -1.37
C ALA A 75 -10.19 4.55 -1.42
N ARG A 76 -9.15 4.94 -0.68
CA ARG A 76 -8.61 6.30 -0.68
C ARG A 76 -8.06 6.68 -2.06
N LEU A 77 -7.30 5.79 -2.70
CA LEU A 77 -6.81 6.03 -4.06
C LEU A 77 -7.98 6.21 -5.05
N ARG A 78 -9.01 5.36 -4.99
CA ARG A 78 -10.23 5.56 -5.81
C ARG A 78 -10.89 6.90 -5.55
N GLN A 79 -11.01 7.33 -4.29
CA GLN A 79 -11.63 8.61 -3.94
C GLN A 79 -10.85 9.81 -4.51
N VAL A 80 -9.51 9.78 -4.41
CA VAL A 80 -8.64 10.84 -4.96
C VAL A 80 -8.74 10.88 -6.50
N LEU A 81 -8.81 9.71 -7.15
CA LEU A 81 -9.05 9.62 -8.59
C LEU A 81 -10.46 10.10 -8.97
N ALA A 82 -11.48 9.86 -8.13
CA ALA A 82 -12.85 10.34 -8.32
C ALA A 82 -12.95 11.88 -8.29
N SER A 83 -12.05 12.55 -7.55
CA SER A 83 -11.92 14.00 -7.50
C SER A 83 -10.97 14.59 -8.55
N ALA A 84 -10.47 13.78 -9.49
CA ALA A 84 -9.50 14.18 -10.52
C ALA A 84 -8.20 14.81 -9.98
N ASP A 85 -7.83 14.51 -8.73
CA ASP A 85 -6.56 14.96 -8.15
C ASP A 85 -5.43 13.99 -8.51
N VAL A 86 -5.00 14.07 -9.77
CA VAL A 86 -4.04 13.13 -10.38
C VAL A 86 -2.68 13.18 -9.69
N PHE A 87 -2.24 14.38 -9.33
CA PHE A 87 -0.96 14.58 -8.64
C PHE A 87 -0.94 13.86 -7.30
N THR A 88 -1.97 14.06 -6.47
CA THR A 88 -2.07 13.37 -5.19
C THR A 88 -2.21 11.86 -5.38
N ALA A 89 -2.96 11.40 -6.38
CA ALA A 89 -3.12 9.97 -6.67
C ALA A 89 -1.79 9.30 -7.04
N VAL A 90 -0.98 9.91 -7.90
CA VAL A 90 0.35 9.38 -8.28
C VAL A 90 1.30 9.41 -7.10
N ARG A 91 1.36 10.51 -6.35
CA ARG A 91 2.20 10.56 -5.13
C ARG A 91 1.81 9.49 -4.13
N TYR A 92 0.50 9.30 -3.91
CA TYR A 92 -0.01 8.28 -3.02
C TYR A 92 0.42 6.89 -3.48
N ALA A 93 0.20 6.54 -4.75
CA ALA A 93 0.57 5.22 -5.28
C ALA A 93 2.09 4.97 -5.27
N LEU A 94 2.91 6.01 -5.48
CA LEU A 94 4.38 5.90 -5.45
C LEU A 94 4.96 5.77 -4.05
N ALA A 95 4.38 6.47 -3.06
CA ALA A 95 4.81 6.49 -1.66
C ALA A 95 4.10 5.44 -0.79
N TRP A 96 3.10 4.76 -1.33
CA TRP A 96 2.37 3.68 -0.66
C TRP A 96 3.31 2.64 -0.01
N PRO A 97 4.37 2.14 -0.67
CA PRO A 97 5.25 1.15 -0.06
C PRO A 97 6.00 1.73 1.14
N ASP A 98 6.40 3.00 1.11
CA ASP A 98 7.16 3.63 2.19
C ASP A 98 6.30 3.73 3.46
N GLY A 99 5.03 4.15 3.31
CA GLY A 99 4.08 4.21 4.42
C GLY A 99 3.77 2.83 5.02
N GLN A 100 3.69 1.81 4.16
CA GLN A 100 3.47 0.43 4.58
C GLN A 100 4.72 -0.22 5.18
N ALA A 101 5.89 0.05 4.62
CA ALA A 101 7.16 -0.48 5.08
C ALA A 101 7.50 0.03 6.48
N ARG A 102 7.24 1.31 6.78
CA ARG A 102 7.45 1.83 8.13
C ARG A 102 6.59 1.11 9.17
N LEU A 103 5.34 0.83 8.86
CA LEU A 103 4.42 0.12 9.76
C LEU A 103 4.78 -1.38 9.83
N TYR A 104 5.15 -1.98 8.70
CA TYR A 104 5.70 -3.34 8.62
C TYR A 104 6.95 -3.49 9.47
N GLU A 105 7.94 -2.60 9.34
CA GLU A 105 9.17 -2.56 10.15
C GLU A 105 8.85 -2.36 11.64
N THR A 106 7.90 -1.48 11.98
CA THR A 106 7.46 -1.29 13.38
C THR A 106 6.89 -2.59 13.96
N VAL A 107 6.10 -3.34 13.17
CA VAL A 107 5.61 -4.67 13.57
C VAL A 107 6.77 -5.67 13.64
N LEU A 108 7.69 -5.68 12.68
CA LEU A 108 8.86 -6.56 12.75
C LEU A 108 9.74 -6.24 13.97
N ASP A 109 9.86 -4.98 14.38
CA ASP A 109 10.64 -4.55 15.54
C ASP A 109 9.96 -4.97 16.86
N ILE A 110 8.66 -4.68 17.02
CA ILE A 110 7.86 -5.05 18.20
C ILE A 110 7.90 -6.57 18.43
N TYR A 111 7.86 -7.33 17.34
CA TYR A 111 7.78 -8.77 17.39
C TYR A 111 9.08 -9.48 16.99
N ARG A 112 10.19 -8.73 16.82
CA ARG A 112 11.52 -9.15 16.33
C ARG A 112 11.52 -10.16 15.18
N PHE A 113 10.54 -10.12 14.28
CA PHE A 113 10.46 -11.05 13.14
C PHE A 113 11.46 -10.66 12.04
N GLU A 114 12.66 -11.21 12.02
CA GLU A 114 13.48 -11.12 10.81
C GLU A 114 12.96 -12.07 9.72
N GLY A 115 12.67 -11.53 8.53
CA GLY A 115 12.53 -12.31 7.30
C GLY A 115 11.33 -13.28 7.24
N ASN A 116 10.21 -12.95 7.87
CA ASN A 116 9.04 -13.85 7.88
C ASN A 116 8.48 -14.08 6.46
N PRO A 117 8.53 -15.33 5.93
CA PRO A 117 8.08 -15.63 4.57
C PRO A 117 6.55 -15.52 4.40
N LEU A 118 5.79 -15.41 5.50
CA LEU A 118 4.33 -15.28 5.48
C LEU A 118 3.87 -13.85 5.12
N LEU A 119 4.79 -12.87 5.13
CA LEU A 119 4.46 -11.47 4.97
C LEU A 119 5.46 -10.81 4.03
N ARG A 120 5.09 -10.70 2.75
CA ARG A 120 5.93 -10.14 1.69
C ARG A 120 6.29 -8.70 2.01
N ASN A 121 7.54 -8.30 1.77
CA ASN A 121 7.98 -6.92 1.94
C ASN A 121 7.14 -5.98 1.03
N PRO A 122 6.56 -4.88 1.56
CA PRO A 122 5.77 -3.94 0.77
C PRO A 122 6.50 -3.37 -0.47
N TYR A 123 7.82 -3.20 -0.40
CA TYR A 123 8.63 -2.75 -1.54
C TYR A 123 8.66 -3.79 -2.67
N GLU A 124 8.87 -5.06 -2.33
CA GLU A 124 8.88 -6.16 -3.29
C GLU A 124 7.48 -6.39 -3.89
N ALA A 125 6.45 -6.38 -3.04
CA ALA A 125 5.06 -6.57 -3.46
C ALA A 125 4.57 -5.48 -4.42
N SER A 126 5.11 -4.26 -4.30
CA SER A 126 4.72 -3.10 -5.12
C SER A 126 5.60 -2.85 -6.33
N GLU A 127 6.67 -3.61 -6.54
CA GLU A 127 7.66 -3.33 -7.60
C GLU A 127 7.01 -3.27 -8.99
N ARG A 128 6.28 -4.32 -9.36
CA ARG A 128 5.58 -4.43 -10.64
C ARG A 128 4.53 -3.33 -10.86
N PRO A 129 3.54 -3.11 -9.96
CA PRO A 129 2.54 -2.05 -10.16
C PRO A 129 3.15 -0.64 -10.17
N ARG A 130 4.23 -0.39 -9.42
CA ARG A 130 4.97 0.88 -9.49
C ARG A 130 5.69 1.05 -10.82
N ALA A 131 6.28 -0.01 -11.37
CA ALA A 131 6.93 0.06 -12.68
C ALA A 131 5.92 0.42 -13.79
N ILE A 132 4.73 -0.16 -13.76
CA ILE A 132 3.64 0.17 -14.69
C ILE A 132 3.20 1.63 -14.49
N LEU A 133 3.07 2.09 -13.25
CA LEU A 133 2.73 3.49 -12.95
C LEU A 133 3.79 4.47 -13.44
N LYS A 134 5.06 4.19 -13.20
CA LYS A 134 6.19 5.02 -13.66
C LYS A 134 6.31 5.04 -15.18
N ALA A 135 5.92 3.96 -15.86
CA ALA A 135 5.89 3.94 -17.32
C ALA A 135 4.78 4.85 -17.87
N ALA A 136 3.58 4.81 -17.27
CA ALA A 136 2.47 5.69 -17.65
C ALA A 136 2.70 7.16 -17.25
N PHE A 137 3.33 7.37 -16.10
CA PHE A 137 3.62 8.66 -15.49
C PHE A 137 5.12 8.75 -15.15
N PRO A 138 5.97 9.10 -16.14
CA PRO A 138 7.42 9.16 -15.94
C PRO A 138 7.77 10.18 -14.87
N VAL A 139 8.39 9.67 -13.80
CA VAL A 139 8.77 10.46 -12.62
C VAL A 139 9.96 11.34 -12.94
N ASN A 140 9.84 12.65 -12.68
CA ASN A 140 10.99 13.53 -12.67
C ASN A 140 11.84 13.25 -11.43
N VAL A 141 13.14 13.03 -11.62
CA VAL A 141 14.09 12.70 -10.56
C VAL A 141 14.28 13.90 -9.60
N ASN A 142 13.92 15.11 -10.05
CA ASN A 142 13.80 16.31 -9.22
C ASN A 142 12.41 16.30 -8.56
N ALA A 143 12.36 15.83 -7.31
CA ALA A 143 11.21 15.28 -6.60
C ALA A 143 10.00 16.20 -6.30
N GLU A 144 9.90 17.39 -6.90
CA GLU A 144 8.78 18.30 -6.63
C GLU A 144 7.52 17.93 -7.44
N ASP A 145 7.69 17.36 -8.64
CA ASP A 145 6.57 16.97 -9.50
C ASP A 145 6.80 15.61 -10.19
N PRO A 146 6.14 14.53 -9.73
CA PRO A 146 6.25 13.21 -10.34
C PRO A 146 5.56 13.10 -11.70
N LEU A 147 4.81 14.13 -12.14
CA LEU A 147 4.06 14.15 -13.39
C LEU A 147 4.70 15.05 -14.47
N GLY A 148 5.66 15.90 -14.10
CA GLY A 148 6.31 16.84 -15.02
C GLY A 148 5.33 17.81 -15.69
N GLY A 149 4.36 18.33 -14.95
CA GLY A 149 3.36 19.30 -15.38
C GLY A 149 2.14 18.69 -16.09
N ARG A 150 2.04 17.36 -16.16
CA ARG A 150 1.00 16.67 -16.94
C ARG A 150 -0.28 16.33 -16.15
N ALA A 151 -0.39 16.81 -14.91
CA ALA A 151 -1.56 16.58 -14.05
C ALA A 151 -2.84 17.08 -14.72
N ASP A 152 -2.81 18.31 -15.22
CA ASP A 152 -3.96 18.97 -15.85
C ASP A 152 -4.36 18.25 -17.14
N GLU A 153 -3.40 17.80 -17.94
CA GLU A 153 -3.66 17.04 -19.17
C GLU A 153 -4.46 15.75 -18.88
N PHE A 154 -4.08 15.00 -17.84
CA PHE A 154 -4.81 13.78 -17.48
C PHE A 154 -6.16 14.08 -16.82
N ALA A 155 -6.25 15.13 -16.01
CA ALA A 155 -7.52 15.59 -15.42
C ALA A 155 -8.53 15.98 -16.52
N ASP A 156 -8.08 16.69 -17.56
CA ASP A 156 -8.91 17.04 -18.72
C ASP A 156 -9.36 15.81 -19.51
N GLN A 157 -8.46 14.84 -19.70
CA GLN A 157 -8.81 13.57 -20.33
C GLN A 157 -9.85 12.80 -19.51
N LEU A 158 -9.72 12.74 -18.18
CA LEU A 158 -10.71 12.15 -17.27
C LEU A 158 -12.07 12.86 -17.35
N ALA A 159 -12.08 14.20 -17.38
CA ALA A 159 -13.31 14.96 -17.50
C ALA A 159 -14.02 14.72 -18.84
N ARG A 160 -13.26 14.61 -19.93
CA ARG A 160 -13.78 14.43 -21.29
C ARG A 160 -14.21 12.99 -21.61
N LEU A 161 -13.41 12.01 -21.18
CA LEU A 161 -13.61 10.59 -21.51
C LEU A 161 -14.42 9.84 -20.44
N GLY A 162 -14.62 10.47 -19.28
CA GLY A 162 -15.30 9.89 -18.13
C GLY A 162 -14.33 9.39 -17.07
N ASN A 163 -14.83 9.26 -15.85
CA ASN A 163 -14.08 8.68 -14.75
C ASN A 163 -14.44 7.19 -14.61
N PRO A 164 -13.50 6.27 -14.88
CA PRO A 164 -13.77 4.84 -14.84
C PRO A 164 -13.87 4.27 -13.42
N TRP A 165 -13.61 5.08 -12.39
CA TRP A 165 -13.60 4.69 -10.98
C TRP A 165 -14.72 5.35 -10.14
N ARG A 166 -15.66 6.06 -10.78
CA ARG A 166 -16.84 6.66 -10.14
C ARG A 166 -17.95 5.64 -9.85
#